data_AF-A0A345ILG5-F1
#
_entry.id   AF-A0A345ILG5-F1
#
_cell.length_a   1.000
_cell.length_b   1.000
_cell.length_c   1.000
_cell.angle_alpha   90.00
_cell.angle_beta   90.00
_cell.angle_gamma   90.00
#
_symmetry.space_group_name_H-M   'P 1'
#
loop_
_entity.id
_entity.type
_entity.pdbx_description
1 polymer ?
#
loop_
_entity_poly.entity_id
_entity_poly.type
_entity_poly.pdbx_seq_one_letter_code
_entity_poly.pdbx_strand_id
1 'polypeptide(L)' 'MIFGFPQQDLYVLECGYYGNATYVLKGDWKALSQLTKAGLIHGDLHEHRVVHLTNWSDEIRKILK' A
#
# COMPACT_ATOMS: atom_id res chain seq x y z
N MET A 1 -9.88 -0.36 0.40
CA MET A 1 -9.95 -1.38 1.47
C MET A 1 -8.59 -1.42 2.16
N ILE A 2 -8.53 -1.77 3.45
CA ILE A 2 -7.27 -1.86 4.20
C ILE A 2 -7.14 -3.27 4.77
N PHE A 3 -5.99 -3.89 4.55
CA PHE A 3 -5.62 -5.18 5.14
C PHE A 3 -4.44 -4.98 6.08
N GLY A 4 -4.61 -5.31 7.36
CA GLY A 4 -3.56 -5.14 8.36
C GLY A 4 -2.80 -6.44 8.62
N PHE A 5 -1.48 -6.33 8.72
CA PHE A 5 -0.54 -7.38 9.11
C PHE A 5 0.27 -6.87 10.32
N PRO A 6 -0.35 -6.74 11.52
CA PRO A 6 0.27 -6.03 12.65
C PRO A 6 1.56 -6.68 13.17
N GLN A 7 1.71 -8.00 12.98
CA GLN A 7 2.93 -8.73 13.36
C GLN A 7 4.16 -8.29 12.55
N GLN A 8 3.95 -7.76 11.35
CA GLN A 8 4.99 -7.25 10.46
C GLN A 8 5.02 -5.71 10.45
N ASP A 9 4.12 -5.06 11.20
CA ASP A 9 3.85 -3.61 11.13
C ASP A 9 3.49 -3.14 9.69
N LEU A 10 2.88 -4.01 8.89
CA LEU A 10 2.52 -3.72 7.49
C LEU A 10 1.01 -3.58 7.31
N TYR A 11 0.62 -2.64 6.46
CA TYR A 11 -0.78 -2.36 6.16
C TYR A 11 -0.97 -2.08 4.67
N VAL A 12 -1.82 -2.87 4.02
CA VAL A 12 -2.06 -2.81 2.57
C VAL A 12 -3.29 -1.99 2.28
N LEU A 13 -3.10 -0.85 1.62
CA LEU A 13 -4.14 0.06 1.15
C LEU A 13 -4.47 -0.27 -0.32
N GLU A 14 -5.59 -0.94 -0.52
CA GLU A 14 -6.06 -1.37 -1.84
C GLU A 14 -7.13 -0.42 -2.39
N CYS A 15 -6.96 0.03 -3.64
CA CYS A 15 -7.90 0.86 -4.37
C CYS A 15 -8.34 0.12 -5.63
N GLY A 16 -9.48 -0.58 -5.55
CA GLY A 16 -9.97 -1.50 -6.60
C GLY A 16 -10.43 -0.86 -7.92
N TYR A 17 -10.00 0.37 -8.23
CA TYR A 17 -10.24 1.02 -9.50
C TYR A 17 -9.04 0.79 -10.43
N TYR A 18 -9.28 0.20 -11.60
CA TYR A 18 -8.25 -0.09 -12.60
C TYR A 18 -7.40 1.15 -12.95
N GLY A 19 -6.09 0.96 -13.11
CA GLY A 19 -5.12 2.04 -13.32
C GLY A 19 -4.56 2.67 -12.04
N ASN A 20 -5.02 2.25 -10.87
CA ASN A 20 -4.43 2.64 -9.58
C ASN A 20 -3.31 1.68 -9.13
N ALA A 21 -2.78 1.96 -7.95
CA ALA A 21 -1.78 1.16 -7.28
C ALA A 21 -2.27 0.74 -5.89
N THR A 22 -1.75 -0.38 -5.42
CA THR A 22 -1.78 -0.81 -4.03
C THR A 22 -0.64 -0.15 -3.29
N TYR A 23 -0.93 0.42 -2.13
CA TYR A 23 0.09 1.03 -1.28
C TYR A 23 0.31 0.13 -0.07
N VAL A 24 1.58 -0.11 0.26
CA VAL A 24 1.96 -0.77 1.50
C VAL A 24 2.49 0.30 2.43
N LEU A 25 1.89 0.38 3.62
CA LEU A 25 2.19 1.35 4.66
C LEU A 25 2.82 0.63 5.84
N LYS A 26 3.65 1.36 6.60
CA LYS A 26 4.29 0.90 7.83
C LYS A 26 4.06 1.89 8.96
N GLY A 27 3.96 1.41 10.20
CA GLY A 27 3.71 2.25 11.37
C GLY A 27 2.25 2.73 11.48
N ASP A 28 2.05 4.03 11.71
CA ASP A 28 0.72 4.62 11.95
C ASP A 28 -0.13 4.70 10.68
N TRP A 29 -0.55 3.53 10.19
CA TRP A 29 -1.39 3.39 9.02
C TRP A 29 -2.71 4.14 9.16
N LYS A 30 -3.22 4.37 10.37
CA LYS A 30 -4.47 5.10 10.57
C LYS A 30 -4.29 6.54 10.14
N ALA A 31 -3.24 7.21 10.59
CA ALA A 31 -2.91 8.56 10.15
C ALA A 31 -2.57 8.60 8.65
N LEU A 32 -1.72 7.68 8.18
CA LEU A 32 -1.30 7.62 6.78
C LEU A 32 -2.46 7.36 5.82
N SER A 33 -3.43 6.53 6.20
CA SER A 33 -4.60 6.20 5.37
C SER A 33 -5.56 7.38 5.14
N GLN A 34 -5.45 8.46 5.93
CA GLN A 34 -6.22 9.69 5.73
C GLN A 34 -5.60 10.62 4.68
N LEU A 35 -4.36 10.37 4.28
CA LEU A 35 -3.68 11.19 3.28
C LEU A 35 -4.18 10.90 1.86
N THR A 36 -4.08 11.90 0.99
CA THR A 36 -4.31 11.69 -0.44
C THR A 36 -3.18 10.84 -1.02
N LYS A 37 -3.44 10.14 -2.13
CA LYS A 37 -2.40 9.40 -2.87
C LYS A 37 -1.22 10.29 -3.24
N ALA A 38 -1.49 11.53 -3.66
CA ALA A 38 -0.44 12.51 -3.95
C ALA A 38 0.36 12.84 -2.69
N GLY A 39 -0.29 13.02 -1.53
CA GLY A 39 0.39 13.23 -0.25
C GLY A 39 1.30 12.06 0.14
N LEU A 40 0.83 10.81 -0.02
CA LEU A 40 1.62 9.61 0.25
C LEU A 40 2.85 9.51 -0.67
N ILE A 41 2.71 9.91 -1.94
CA ILE A 41 3.79 9.88 -2.93
C ILE A 41 4.80 11.01 -2.68
N HIS A 42 4.32 12.25 -2.55
CA HIS A 42 5.19 13.42 -2.38
C HIS A 42 5.90 13.43 -1.03
N GLY A 43 5.29 12.84 0.01
CA GLY A 43 5.92 12.70 1.31
C GLY A 43 6.80 11.45 1.46
N ASP A 44 6.87 10.58 0.44
CA ASP A 44 7.55 9.27 0.52
C ASP A 44 7.08 8.42 1.73
N LEU A 45 5.78 8.49 2.01
CA LEU A 45 5.15 7.92 3.21
C LEU A 45 4.58 6.51 2.99
N HIS A 46 5.03 5.84 1.93
CA HIS A 46 4.62 4.49 1.59
C HIS A 46 5.86 3.60 1.48
N GLU A 47 5.81 2.42 2.08
CA GLU A 47 6.90 1.44 2.01
C GLU A 47 7.03 0.89 0.57
N HIS A 48 5.87 0.58 -0.04
CA HIS A 48 5.80 0.11 -1.42
C HIS A 48 4.59 0.68 -2.14
N ARG A 49 4.74 0.92 -3.44
CA ARG A 49 3.66 1.27 -4.37
C ARG A 49 3.65 0.29 -5.53
N VAL A 50 2.66 -0.61 -5.54
CA VAL A 50 2.53 -1.67 -6.54
C VAL A 50 1.41 -1.31 -7.50
N VAL A 51 1.76 -0.90 -8.72
CA VAL A 51 0.78 -0.61 -9.78
C VAL A 51 0.10 -1.90 -10.22
N HIS A 52 -1.19 -1.84 -10.56
CA HIS A 52 -1.97 -2.97 -11.05
C HIS A 52 -1.56 -3.39 -12.48
N LEU A 53 -0.35 -3.93 -12.61
CA LEU A 53 0.18 -4.53 -13.83
C LEU A 53 0.07 -6.07 -13.76
N THR A 54 0.44 -6.76 -14.85
CA THR A 54 0.32 -8.23 -14.97
C THR A 54 1.01 -9.00 -13.83
N ASN A 55 2.08 -8.47 -13.25
CA ASN A 55 2.84 -9.07 -12.14
C ASN A 55 2.40 -8.60 -10.75
N TRP A 56 1.33 -7.81 -10.63
CA TRP A 56 0.89 -7.20 -9.37
C TRP A 56 0.78 -8.19 -8.21
N SER A 57 0.14 -9.34 -8.44
CA SER A 57 -0.08 -10.35 -7.41
C SER A 57 1.22 -10.96 -6.91
N ASP A 58 2.20 -11.14 -7.79
CA ASP A 58 3.51 -11.67 -7.44
C ASP A 58 4.33 -10.66 -6.65
N GLU A 59 4.24 -9.36 -6.97
CA GLU A 59 4.88 -8.31 -6.18
C GLU A 59 4.30 -8.21 -4.77
N ILE A 60 2.96 -8.25 -4.63
CA ILE A 60 2.31 -8.27 -3.31
C ILE A 60 2.75 -9.49 -2.50
N ARG A 61 2.83 -10.68 -3.11
CA ARG A 61 3.31 -11.89 -2.44
C ARG A 61 4.75 -11.78 -1.98
N LYS A 62 5.63 -11.09 -2.73
CA LYS A 62 7.02 -10.89 -2.31
C LYS A 62 7.12 -9.99 -1.08
N ILE A 63 6.27 -8.96 -1.01
CA ILE A 63 6.25 -8.00 0.10
C ILE A 63 5.70 -8.63 1.38
N LEU A 64 4.62 -9.43 1.28
CA LEU A 64 3.92 -10.00 2.44
C LEU A 64 4.50 -11.34 2.94
N LYS A 65 5.73 -11.69 2.55
CA LYS A 65 6.36 -12.96 2.91
C LYS A 65 6.75 -13.06 4.38
#